data_AF-A0A955C821-F1
#
_entry.id   AF-A0A955C821-F1
#
_cell.length_a   1.000
_cell.length_b   1.000
_cell.length_c   1.000
_cell.angle_alpha   90.00
_cell.angle_beta   90.00
_cell.angle_gamma   90.00
#
_symmetry.space_group_name_H-M   'P 1'
#
loop_
_entity.id
_entity.type
_entity.pdbx_description
1 polymer ?
#
loop_
_entity_poly.entity_id
_entity_poly.type
_entity_poly.pdbx_seq_one_letter_code
_entity_poly.pdbx_strand_id
1 'polypeptide(L)'
;MQRKRKQIRRGFSLLEILIVVGILALLAAFVVPSLMRSGDEAKIGLAKSAIGRSGPIAGALKKYRFDVGTYPDTSEGLKALFEIPSGLNEEDKIWKGPYLETPPEELLDPWSEEFVYEAPGKFNEDSYDLSSKGPDRKEGTDDDINNWKEK
;
A
#
# COMPACT_ATOMS: atom_id res chain seq x y z
N MET A 1 47.44 31.60 -53.69
CA MET A 1 46.09 31.00 -53.93
C MET A 1 45.80 29.97 -52.84
N GLN A 2 44.94 30.29 -51.88
CA GLN A 2 44.55 29.36 -50.80
C GLN A 2 43.16 28.76 -51.12
N ARG A 3 43.10 27.43 -51.35
CA ARG A 3 41.82 26.71 -51.53
C ARG A 3 41.16 26.53 -50.18
N LYS A 4 40.10 27.31 -49.89
CA LYS A 4 39.21 27.06 -48.75
C LYS A 4 38.54 25.70 -48.92
N ARG A 5 38.90 24.71 -48.08
CA ARG A 5 38.21 23.42 -48.01
C ARG A 5 36.80 23.66 -47.49
N LYS A 6 35.79 23.40 -48.33
CA LYS A 6 34.38 23.37 -47.92
C LYS A 6 34.20 22.23 -46.93
N GLN A 7 33.93 22.54 -45.66
CA GLN A 7 33.47 21.54 -44.70
C GLN A 7 32.12 21.00 -45.19
N ILE A 8 32.10 19.73 -45.59
CA ILE A 8 30.87 19.03 -45.92
C ILE A 8 30.14 18.81 -44.59
N ARG A 9 29.00 19.50 -44.42
CA ARG A 9 28.08 19.20 -43.33
C ARG A 9 27.48 17.81 -43.61
N ARG A 10 27.85 16.82 -42.80
CA ARG A 10 27.22 15.50 -42.83
C ARG A 10 25.84 15.64 -42.17
N GLY A 11 24.78 15.46 -42.96
CA GLY A 11 23.42 15.33 -42.45
C GLY A 11 23.13 13.88 -42.04
N PHE A 12 22.07 13.67 -41.26
CA PHE A 12 21.63 12.34 -40.85
C PHE A 12 21.25 11.48 -42.07
N SER A 13 21.70 10.24 -42.08
CA SER A 13 21.28 9.25 -43.07
C SER A 13 19.95 8.61 -42.68
N LEU A 14 19.18 8.17 -43.67
CA LEU A 14 17.95 7.38 -43.44
C LEU A 14 18.26 6.11 -42.64
N LEU A 15 19.43 5.52 -42.87
CA LEU A 15 19.89 4.31 -42.18
C LEU A 15 20.09 4.57 -40.67
N GLU A 16 20.68 5.71 -40.28
CA GLU A 16 20.86 6.07 -38.87
C GLU A 16 19.52 6.23 -38.16
N ILE A 17 18.55 6.90 -38.79
CA ILE A 17 17.21 7.06 -38.21
C ILE A 17 16.53 5.68 -38.07
N LEU A 18 16.68 4.80 -39.06
CA LEU A 18 16.12 3.44 -39.02
C LEU A 18 16.73 2.59 -37.89
N ILE A 19 18.05 2.66 -37.71
CA ILE A 19 18.73 1.97 -36.61
C ILE A 19 18.27 2.52 -35.25
N VAL A 20 18.16 3.84 -35.10
CA VAL A 20 17.70 4.47 -33.85
C VAL A 20 16.27 4.04 -33.50
N VAL A 21 15.35 4.10 -34.46
CA VAL A 21 13.96 3.66 -34.24
C VAL A 21 13.89 2.16 -33.93
N GLY A 22 14.72 1.34 -34.57
CA GLY A 22 14.82 -0.09 -34.27
C GLY A 22 15.29 -0.37 -32.85
N ILE A 23 16.33 0.33 -32.37
CA ILE A 23 16.80 0.21 -30.98
C ILE A 23 15.74 0.69 -30.00
N LEU A 24 15.05 1.82 -30.27
CA LEU A 24 13.99 2.33 -29.41
C LEU A 24 12.80 1.36 -29.32
N ALA A 25 12.39 0.74 -30.42
CA ALA A 25 11.33 -0.27 -30.42
C ALA A 25 11.71 -1.51 -29.61
N LEU A 26 12.96 -1.97 -29.72
CA LEU A 26 13.47 -3.09 -28.94
C LEU A 26 13.53 -2.74 -27.44
N LEU A 27 14.06 -1.57 -27.08
CA LEU A 27 14.11 -1.12 -25.68
C LEU A 27 12.71 -0.97 -25.08
N ALA A 28 11.76 -0.39 -25.82
CA ALA A 28 10.39 -0.23 -25.36
C ALA A 28 9.73 -1.59 -25.02
N ALA A 29 10.03 -2.65 -25.78
CA ALA A 29 9.50 -3.99 -25.53
C ALA A 29 9.93 -4.58 -24.18
N PHE A 30 11.11 -4.24 -23.67
CA PHE A 30 11.62 -4.75 -22.39
C PHE A 30 11.31 -3.82 -21.21
N VAL A 31 11.30 -2.50 -21.42
CA VAL A 31 11.13 -1.53 -20.32
C VAL A 31 9.68 -1.48 -19.83
N VAL A 32 8.69 -1.56 -20.72
CA VAL A 32 7.27 -1.41 -20.35
C VAL A 32 6.77 -2.50 -19.38
N PRO A 33 7.01 -3.81 -19.62
CA PRO A 33 6.55 -4.86 -18.68
C PRO A 33 7.26 -4.79 -17.32
N SER A 34 8.54 -4.39 -17.30
CA SER A 34 9.33 -4.31 -16.07
C SER A 34 8.82 -3.24 -15.11
N LEU A 35 8.25 -2.14 -15.61
CA LEU A 35 7.72 -1.06 -14.76
C LEU A 35 6.40 -1.46 -14.09
N MET A 36 5.53 -2.21 -14.78
CA MET A 36 4.26 -2.67 -14.21
C MET A 36 4.47 -3.69 -13.09
N ARG A 37 5.37 -4.66 -13.28
CA ARG A 37 5.63 -5.71 -12.28
C ARG A 37 6.18 -5.15 -10.95
N SER A 38 6.98 -4.10 -11.01
CA SER A 38 7.50 -3.41 -9.82
C SER A 38 6.42 -2.64 -9.06
N GLY A 39 5.36 -2.19 -9.75
CA GLY A 39 4.25 -1.48 -9.12
C GLY A 39 3.42 -2.38 -8.20
N ASP A 40 3.10 -3.59 -8.66
CA ASP A 40 2.29 -4.54 -7.88
C ASP A 40 3.05 -5.09 -6.66
N GLU A 41 4.34 -5.42 -6.82
CA GLU A 41 5.19 -5.84 -5.70
C GLU A 41 5.33 -4.73 -4.65
N ALA A 42 5.46 -3.47 -5.09
CA ALA A 42 5.49 -2.32 -4.18
C ALA A 42 4.18 -2.15 -3.41
N LYS A 43 3.03 -2.28 -4.08
CA LYS A 43 1.71 -2.23 -3.44
C LYS A 43 1.54 -3.34 -2.39
N ILE A 44 1.91 -4.57 -2.73
CA ILE A 44 1.89 -5.70 -1.77
C ILE A 44 2.78 -5.39 -0.57
N GLY A 45 3.97 -4.84 -0.78
CA GLY A 45 4.87 -4.42 0.30
C GLY A 45 4.26 -3.35 1.20
N LEU A 46 3.58 -2.35 0.63
CA LEU A 46 2.87 -1.31 1.38
C LEU A 46 1.72 -1.88 2.23
N ALA A 47 0.89 -2.74 1.66
CA ALA A 47 -0.20 -3.40 2.38
C ALA A 47 0.32 -4.25 3.55
N LYS A 48 1.37 -5.06 3.32
CA LYS A 48 2.04 -5.84 4.37
C LYS A 48 2.61 -4.95 5.48
N SER A 49 3.24 -3.84 5.11
CA SER A 49 3.78 -2.88 6.08
C SER A 49 2.67 -2.22 6.90
N ALA A 50 1.53 -1.89 6.27
CA ALA A 50 0.39 -1.25 6.94
C ALA A 50 -0.23 -2.15 8.02
N ILE A 51 -0.49 -3.42 7.68
CA ILE A 51 -1.20 -4.36 8.57
C ILE A 51 -0.27 -5.21 9.44
N GLY A 52 1.02 -5.30 9.08
CA GLY A 52 1.99 -6.12 9.79
C GLY A 52 2.12 -5.71 11.26
N ARG A 53 2.68 -6.60 12.10
CA ARG A 53 2.73 -6.40 13.57
C ARG A 53 3.40 -5.09 14.02
N SER A 54 4.27 -4.54 13.19
CA SER A 54 4.99 -3.28 13.41
C SER A 54 4.46 -2.12 12.55
N GLY A 55 3.37 -2.33 11.83
CA GLY A 55 2.72 -1.35 10.99
C GLY A 55 2.02 -0.25 11.78
N PRO A 56 1.69 0.87 11.12
CA PRO A 56 0.99 1.99 11.74
C PRO A 56 -0.36 1.57 12.35
N ILE A 57 -1.14 0.72 11.66
CA ILE A 57 -2.44 0.27 12.14
C ILE A 57 -2.27 -0.64 13.36
N ALA A 58 -1.34 -1.60 13.30
CA ALA A 58 -1.04 -2.47 14.43
C ALA A 58 -0.53 -1.70 15.66
N GLY A 59 0.28 -0.65 15.43
CA GLY A 59 0.74 0.25 16.48
C GLY A 59 -0.40 1.03 17.14
N ALA A 60 -1.33 1.56 16.33
CA ALA A 60 -2.51 2.26 16.82
C ALA A 60 -3.43 1.33 17.64
N LEU A 61 -3.70 0.12 17.13
CA LEU A 61 -4.50 -0.89 17.84
C LEU A 61 -3.87 -1.27 19.19
N LYS A 62 -2.54 -1.42 19.25
CA LYS A 62 -1.82 -1.68 20.52
C LYS A 62 -1.95 -0.53 21.51
N LYS A 63 -1.86 0.72 21.05
CA LYS A 63 -2.05 1.91 21.91
C LYS A 63 -3.48 1.99 22.42
N TYR A 64 -4.47 1.77 21.55
CA TYR A 64 -5.88 1.70 21.95
C TYR A 64 -6.08 0.66 23.05
N ARG A 65 -5.59 -0.57 22.84
CA ARG A 65 -5.68 -1.63 23.87
C ARG A 65 -4.94 -1.28 25.15
N PHE A 66 -3.83 -0.55 25.08
CA PHE A 66 -3.11 -0.13 26.27
C PHE A 66 -3.93 0.85 27.12
N ASP A 67 -4.67 1.75 26.48
CA ASP A 67 -5.49 2.75 27.18
C ASP A 67 -6.85 2.20 27.61
N VAL A 68 -7.56 1.51 26.72
CA VAL A 68 -8.92 1.00 26.94
C VAL A 68 -8.94 -0.40 27.59
N GLY A 69 -7.84 -1.14 27.48
CA GLY A 69 -7.70 -2.52 28.00
C GLY A 69 -8.08 -3.60 26.99
N THR A 70 -8.91 -3.27 26.00
CA THR A 70 -9.38 -4.19 24.94
C THR A 70 -9.11 -3.60 23.56
N TYR A 71 -9.13 -4.43 22.52
CA TYR A 71 -9.18 -3.91 21.14
C TYR A 71 -10.59 -3.37 20.83
N PRO A 72 -10.74 -2.47 19.84
CA PRO A 72 -12.05 -2.06 19.37
C PRO A 72 -12.90 -3.26 18.93
N ASP A 73 -14.20 -3.22 19.17
CA ASP A 73 -15.08 -4.28 18.68
C ASP A 73 -15.20 -4.22 17.16
N THR A 74 -15.55 -5.35 16.53
CA THR A 74 -15.74 -5.43 15.07
C THR A 74 -16.77 -4.42 14.55
N SER A 75 -17.78 -4.06 15.35
CA SER A 75 -18.76 -3.02 15.00
C SER A 75 -18.21 -1.60 15.01
N GLU A 76 -17.23 -1.34 15.89
CA GLU A 76 -16.55 -0.04 15.98
C GLU A 76 -15.47 0.06 14.90
N GLY A 77 -14.80 -1.07 14.64
CA GLY A 77 -13.79 -1.23 13.61
C GLY A 77 -12.58 -0.33 13.80
N LEU A 78 -11.89 -0.04 12.70
CA LEU A 78 -10.73 0.86 12.71
C LEU A 78 -11.09 2.34 12.96
N LYS A 79 -12.38 2.70 12.93
CA LYS A 79 -12.84 4.06 13.21
C LYS A 79 -12.57 4.48 14.65
N ALA A 80 -12.63 3.54 15.59
CA ALA A 80 -12.27 3.70 17.00
C ALA A 80 -10.82 4.18 17.23
N LEU A 81 -9.95 4.05 16.20
CA LEU A 81 -8.58 4.54 16.25
C LEU A 81 -8.48 6.04 15.94
N PHE A 82 -9.52 6.64 15.37
CA PHE A 82 -9.54 8.05 14.99
C PHE A 82 -10.52 8.85 15.86
N GLU A 83 -11.72 8.33 16.07
CA GLU A 83 -12.76 8.95 16.87
C GLU A 83 -13.09 8.12 18.13
N ILE A 84 -13.63 8.80 19.15
CA ILE A 84 -14.05 8.11 20.36
C ILE A 84 -15.20 7.14 20.03
N PRO A 85 -15.10 5.85 20.40
CA PRO A 85 -16.16 4.89 20.18
C PRO A 85 -17.42 5.23 20.98
N SER A 86 -18.59 4.96 20.42
CA SER A 86 -19.88 5.29 21.05
C SER A 86 -20.13 4.61 22.40
N GLY A 87 -19.41 3.51 22.70
CA GLY A 87 -19.49 2.81 23.98
C GLY A 87 -18.65 3.44 25.11
N LEU A 88 -17.77 4.40 24.79
CA LEU A 88 -16.91 5.07 25.76
C LEU A 88 -17.37 6.51 26.00
N ASN A 89 -17.42 6.92 27.26
CA ASN A 89 -17.69 8.31 27.61
C ASN A 89 -16.38 9.11 27.66
N GLU A 90 -16.41 10.32 27.11
CA GLU A 90 -15.26 11.22 27.11
C GLU A 90 -14.86 11.65 28.53
N GLU A 91 -15.82 11.66 29.45
CA GLU A 91 -15.62 12.03 30.86
C GLU A 91 -14.69 11.06 31.62
N ASP A 92 -14.67 9.78 31.22
CA ASP A 92 -13.87 8.75 31.87
C ASP A 92 -12.38 8.88 31.53
N LYS A 93 -12.03 9.67 30.49
CA LYS A 93 -10.65 9.92 30.01
C LYS A 93 -9.82 8.66 29.77
N ILE A 94 -10.50 7.54 29.53
CA ILE A 94 -9.88 6.23 29.26
C ILE A 94 -9.24 6.28 27.86
N TRP A 95 -10.03 6.69 26.85
CA TRP A 95 -9.56 6.85 25.48
C TRP A 95 -8.70 8.13 25.35
N LYS A 96 -7.50 8.00 24.77
CA LYS A 96 -6.52 9.08 24.59
C LYS A 96 -6.11 9.27 23.14
N GLY A 97 -6.95 8.83 22.22
CA GLY A 97 -6.71 9.03 20.80
C GLY A 97 -6.82 10.50 20.37
N PRO A 98 -6.76 10.78 19.07
CA PRO A 98 -6.66 9.81 17.98
C PRO A 98 -5.36 9.01 18.00
N TYR A 99 -5.45 7.71 17.74
CA TYR A 99 -4.31 6.78 17.63
C TYR A 99 -3.75 6.70 16.21
N LEU A 100 -4.54 7.11 15.21
CA LEU A 100 -4.14 7.35 13.82
C LEU A 100 -4.40 8.81 13.44
N GLU A 101 -3.46 9.42 12.72
CA GLU A 101 -3.66 10.75 12.14
C GLU A 101 -4.52 10.71 10.86
N THR A 102 -4.46 9.58 10.16
CA THR A 102 -5.21 9.35 8.92
C THR A 102 -6.69 9.11 9.24
N PRO A 103 -7.61 9.87 8.62
CA PRO A 103 -9.04 9.63 8.74
C PRO A 103 -9.41 8.20 8.27
N PRO A 104 -10.46 7.58 8.83
CA PRO A 104 -10.86 6.22 8.43
C PRO A 104 -11.21 6.09 6.95
N GLU A 105 -11.74 7.16 6.35
CA GLU A 105 -12.11 7.23 4.92
C GLU A 105 -10.88 7.19 3.98
N GLU A 106 -9.73 7.63 4.48
CA GLU A 106 -8.46 7.62 3.77
C GLU A 106 -7.61 6.38 4.13
N LEU A 107 -8.04 5.61 5.13
CA LEU A 107 -7.39 4.39 5.58
C LEU A 107 -7.77 3.21 4.66
N LEU A 108 -7.38 3.34 3.40
CA LEU A 108 -7.58 2.33 2.37
C LEU A 108 -6.28 1.61 2.04
N ASP A 109 -6.41 0.40 1.53
CA ASP A 109 -5.29 -0.36 1.01
C ASP A 109 -4.79 0.21 -0.34
N PRO A 110 -3.64 -0.27 -0.87
CA PRO A 110 -3.07 0.21 -2.13
C PRO A 110 -3.93 -0.02 -3.39
N TRP A 111 -5.02 -0.76 -3.26
CA TRP A 111 -6.02 -1.00 -4.31
C TRP A 111 -7.32 -0.23 -4.08
N SER A 112 -7.33 0.66 -3.08
CA SER A 112 -8.46 1.51 -2.67
C SER A 112 -9.62 0.74 -2.04
N GLU A 113 -9.33 -0.41 -1.43
CA GLU A 113 -10.28 -1.17 -0.65
C GLU A 113 -10.10 -0.91 0.85
N GLU A 114 -11.20 -0.99 1.61
CA GLU A 114 -11.14 -0.92 3.06
C GLU A 114 -10.42 -2.14 3.63
N PHE A 115 -9.64 -1.93 4.70
CA PHE A 115 -9.07 -3.05 5.45
C PHE A 115 -10.18 -3.81 6.19
N VAL A 116 -10.10 -5.13 6.15
CA VAL A 116 -11.02 -6.01 6.89
C VAL A 116 -10.44 -6.20 8.29
N TYR A 117 -11.22 -5.82 9.30
CA TYR A 117 -10.83 -5.89 10.69
C TYR A 117 -11.85 -6.71 11.49
N GLU A 118 -11.36 -7.62 12.34
CA GLU A 118 -12.19 -8.43 13.22
C GLU A 118 -11.53 -8.62 14.59
N ALA A 119 -12.31 -8.39 15.64
CA ALA A 119 -11.91 -8.60 17.02
C ALA A 119 -13.11 -9.15 17.83
N PRO A 120 -12.91 -10.25 18.60
CA PRO A 120 -11.72 -11.10 18.64
C PRO A 120 -11.44 -11.74 17.27
N GLY A 121 -10.17 -11.94 16.94
CA GLY A 121 -9.77 -12.50 15.64
C GLY A 121 -10.22 -13.96 15.48
N LYS A 122 -10.58 -14.36 14.26
CA LYS A 122 -10.85 -15.76 13.90
C LYS A 122 -9.59 -16.62 13.96
N PHE A 123 -8.45 -16.06 13.59
CA PHE A 123 -7.14 -16.71 13.59
C PHE A 123 -6.30 -16.31 14.80
N ASN A 124 -6.47 -15.08 15.30
CA ASN A 124 -5.84 -14.61 16.54
C ASN A 124 -6.88 -14.37 17.65
N GLU A 125 -7.31 -15.45 18.32
CA GLU A 125 -8.38 -15.44 19.34
C GLU A 125 -8.14 -14.42 20.48
N ASP A 126 -6.88 -14.26 20.93
CA ASP A 126 -6.51 -13.33 22.03
C ASP A 126 -6.29 -11.87 21.57
N SER A 127 -6.53 -11.57 20.30
CA SER A 127 -6.28 -10.25 19.72
C SER A 127 -7.23 -9.90 18.58
N TYR A 128 -6.69 -9.59 17.40
CA TYR A 128 -7.43 -9.13 16.25
C TYR A 128 -6.85 -9.71 14.97
N ASP A 129 -7.73 -9.79 13.98
CA ASP A 129 -7.42 -10.12 12.61
C ASP A 129 -7.54 -8.86 11.77
N LEU A 130 -6.51 -8.58 10.97
CA LEU A 130 -6.48 -7.47 10.04
C LEU A 130 -5.97 -7.97 8.68
N SER A 131 -6.73 -7.67 7.63
CA SER A 131 -6.38 -8.06 6.27
C SER A 131 -6.73 -7.01 5.21
N SER A 132 -6.09 -7.15 4.04
CA SER A 132 -6.41 -6.46 2.80
C SER A 132 -6.77 -7.50 1.74
N LYS A 133 -7.79 -7.19 0.93
CA LYS A 133 -8.29 -8.04 -0.16
C LYS A 133 -7.30 -8.21 -1.32
N GLY A 134 -6.16 -7.50 -1.27
CA GLY A 134 -5.12 -7.65 -2.26
C GLY A 134 -5.49 -7.14 -3.68
N PRO A 135 -4.69 -7.51 -4.68
CA PRO A 135 -4.85 -7.09 -6.07
C PRO A 135 -6.21 -7.37 -6.71
N ASP A 136 -6.85 -8.49 -6.39
CA ASP A 136 -8.10 -8.90 -7.03
C ASP A 136 -9.36 -8.27 -6.40
N ARG A 137 -9.18 -7.62 -5.23
CA ARG A 137 -10.21 -6.91 -4.46
C ARG A 137 -11.34 -7.82 -3.96
N LYS A 138 -11.08 -9.12 -3.84
CA LYS A 138 -12.03 -10.10 -3.33
C LYS A 138 -11.51 -10.66 -2.03
N GLU A 139 -12.37 -10.70 -1.03
CA GLU A 139 -12.02 -11.33 0.23
C GLU A 139 -12.06 -12.87 0.09
N GLY A 140 -11.15 -13.56 0.75
CA GLY A 140 -11.11 -15.02 0.83
C GLY A 140 -10.33 -15.69 -0.29
N THR A 141 -9.53 -14.92 -1.04
CA THR A 141 -8.69 -15.42 -2.13
C THR A 141 -7.24 -15.61 -1.70
N ASP A 142 -6.44 -16.24 -2.55
CA ASP A 142 -5.04 -16.57 -2.24
C ASP A 142 -4.13 -15.32 -2.19
N ASP A 143 -4.56 -14.20 -2.76
CA ASP A 143 -3.82 -12.93 -2.78
C ASP A 143 -4.13 -12.02 -1.60
N ASP A 144 -5.02 -12.43 -0.69
CA ASP A 144 -5.29 -11.74 0.57
C ASP A 144 -4.02 -11.58 1.42
N ILE A 145 -3.78 -10.34 1.83
CA ILE A 145 -2.66 -9.99 2.69
C ILE A 145 -3.18 -9.92 4.12
N ASN A 146 -2.68 -10.80 5.00
CA ASN A 146 -3.23 -11.04 6.33
C ASN A 146 -2.16 -10.88 7.43
N ASN A 147 -2.53 -10.41 8.62
CA ASN A 147 -1.59 -10.28 9.76
C ASN A 147 -1.28 -11.62 10.49
N TRP A 148 -2.04 -12.69 10.23
CA TRP A 148 -1.85 -14.02 10.84
C TRP A 148 -1.11 -15.05 9.97
N LYS A 149 -1.01 -14.83 8.65
CA LYS A 149 -0.41 -15.82 7.72
C LYS A 149 1.12 -15.75 7.60
N GLU A 150 1.82 -15.05 8.49
CA GLU A 150 3.29 -14.99 8.43
C GLU A 150 3.94 -16.27 8.97
N LYS A 151 4.45 -17.10 8.06
CA LYS A 151 5.43 -18.16 8.32
C LYS A 151 6.79 -17.78 7.75
#